data_AF-A0A3B8XXX4-F1
#
_entry.id   AF-A0A3B8XXX4-F1
#
_cell.length_a   1.000
_cell.length_b   1.000
_cell.length_c   1.000
_cell.angle_alpha   90.00
_cell.angle_beta   90.00
_cell.angle_gamma   90.00
#
_symmetry.space_group_name_H-M   'P 1'
#
loop_
_entity.id
_entity.type
_entity.pdbx_description
1 polymer ?
#
loop_
_entity_poly.entity_id
_entity_poly.type
_entity_poly.pdbx_seq_one_letter_code
_entity_poly.pdbx_strand_id
1 'polypeptide(L)'
;MYQLSSNLTQDSLLQEFLDTLPLKYRTIMAIAYFTSSKITDILSLKISDIYPDKIAINHSESEQTQLVPITSLLRPYLTLYLNGFCQQKSEFIFGDTRGEPLQIGKVFRVLNLVARQINLPEIYLFILK
;
A
#
# COMPACT_ATOMS: atom_id res chain seq x y z
N MET A 1 -0.15 -26.66 -22.14
CA MET A 1 -1.03 -26.09 -21.10
C MET A 1 -0.36 -26.25 -19.74
N TYR A 2 0.48 -25.29 -19.34
CA TYR A 2 1.07 -25.24 -17.98
C TYR A 2 1.35 -23.77 -17.62
N GLN A 3 0.31 -23.04 -17.21
CA GLN A 3 0.45 -21.66 -16.68
C GLN A 3 -0.49 -21.35 -15.51
N LEU A 4 -1.30 -22.32 -15.04
CA LEU A 4 -2.28 -22.09 -13.98
C LEU A 4 -1.72 -22.21 -12.56
N SER A 5 -0.63 -22.97 -12.36
CA SER A 5 -0.11 -23.27 -11.02
C SER A 5 0.74 -22.14 -10.40
N SER A 6 1.41 -21.32 -11.21
CA SER A 6 2.27 -20.22 -10.72
C SER A 6 1.46 -19.02 -10.20
N ASN A 7 0.34 -18.68 -10.84
CA ASN A 7 -0.47 -17.53 -10.44
C ASN A 7 -1.19 -17.81 -9.10
N LEU A 8 -1.72 -19.02 -8.92
CA LEU A 8 -2.40 -19.43 -7.68
C LEU A 8 -1.47 -19.39 -6.45
N THR A 9 -0.19 -19.71 -6.65
CA THR A 9 0.81 -19.70 -5.57
C THR A 9 1.31 -18.28 -5.27
N GLN A 10 1.43 -17.42 -6.28
CA GLN A 10 1.76 -16.00 -6.08
C GLN A 10 0.64 -15.23 -5.39
N ASP A 11 -0.61 -15.43 -5.80
CA ASP A 11 -1.77 -14.80 -5.18
C ASP A 11 -1.93 -15.24 -3.71
N SER A 12 -1.70 -16.52 -3.42
CA SER A 12 -1.73 -17.06 -2.06
C SER A 12 -0.65 -16.47 -1.15
N LEU A 13 0.59 -16.33 -1.64
CA LEU A 13 1.70 -15.76 -0.87
C LEU A 13 1.52 -14.25 -0.63
N LEU A 14 1.02 -13.52 -1.64
CA LEU A 14 0.70 -12.11 -1.48
C LEU A 14 -0.40 -11.91 -0.45
N GLN A 15 -1.45 -12.73 -0.50
CA GLN A 15 -2.55 -12.66 0.45
C GLN A 15 -2.07 -12.94 1.88
N GLU A 16 -1.26 -13.98 2.08
CA GLU A 16 -0.63 -14.29 3.37
C GLU A 16 0.26 -13.14 3.88
N PHE A 17 1.04 -12.53 2.98
CA PHE A 17 1.86 -11.36 3.31
C PHE A 17 1.02 -10.16 3.74
N LEU A 18 -0.04 -9.84 2.99
CA LEU A 18 -0.97 -8.76 3.33
C LEU A 18 -1.68 -9.01 4.66
N ASP A 19 -2.13 -10.24 4.91
CA ASP A 19 -2.86 -10.59 6.12
C ASP A 19 -1.98 -10.54 7.38
N THR A 20 -0.68 -10.81 7.23
CA THR A 20 0.31 -10.70 8.32
C THR A 20 0.72 -9.26 8.60
N LEU A 21 0.60 -8.35 7.63
CA LEU A 21 0.95 -6.94 7.81
C LEU A 21 0.00 -6.22 8.78
N PRO A 22 0.50 -5.35 9.67
CA PRO A 22 -0.35 -4.46 10.45
C PRO A 22 -1.17 -3.55 9.51
N LEU A 23 -2.40 -3.22 9.89
CA LEU A 23 -3.41 -2.59 9.03
C LEU A 23 -2.88 -1.39 8.22
N LYS A 24 -2.09 -0.50 8.83
CA LYS A 24 -1.45 0.64 8.15
C LYS A 24 -0.56 0.21 6.98
N TYR A 25 0.38 -0.70 7.22
CA TYR A 25 1.34 -1.17 6.22
C TYR A 25 0.68 -2.07 5.17
N ARG A 26 -0.32 -2.86 5.59
CA ARG A 26 -1.17 -3.64 4.68
C ARG A 26 -1.87 -2.75 3.67
N THR A 27 -2.44 -1.64 4.13
CA THR A 27 -3.17 -0.69 3.25
C THR A 27 -2.21 -0.01 2.28
N ILE A 28 -1.04 0.45 2.75
CA ILE A 28 0.01 1.00 1.89
C ILE A 28 0.39 0.00 0.78
N MET A 29 0.60 -1.26 1.18
CA MET A 29 1.01 -2.32 0.26
C MET A 29 -0.10 -2.69 -0.73
N ALA A 30 -1.36 -2.74 -0.29
CA ALA A 30 -2.51 -2.98 -1.15
C ALA A 30 -2.67 -1.87 -2.19
N ILE A 31 -2.54 -0.59 -1.80
CA ILE A 31 -2.56 0.53 -2.76
C ILE A 31 -1.44 0.34 -3.78
N ALA A 32 -0.19 0.17 -3.34
CA ALA A 32 0.96 0.00 -4.22
C ALA A 32 0.75 -1.12 -5.25
N TYR A 33 0.26 -2.27 -4.78
CA TYR A 33 -0.01 -3.41 -5.64
C TYR A 33 -1.12 -3.15 -6.66
N PHE A 34 -2.30 -2.71 -6.20
CA PHE A 34 -3.47 -2.56 -7.07
C PHE A 34 -3.41 -1.33 -7.98
N THR A 35 -2.62 -0.32 -7.64
CA THR A 35 -2.47 0.90 -8.45
C THR A 35 -1.14 0.96 -9.20
N SER A 36 -0.24 -0.01 -8.98
CA SER A 36 1.12 -0.02 -9.54
C SER A 36 1.89 1.27 -9.25
N SER A 37 1.63 1.88 -8.09
CA SER A 37 2.21 3.17 -7.71
C SER A 37 3.37 2.99 -6.73
N LYS A 38 4.34 3.91 -6.79
CA LYS A 38 5.49 3.91 -5.89
C LYS A 38 5.03 4.15 -4.46
N ILE A 39 5.65 3.46 -3.51
CA ILE A 39 5.38 3.67 -2.08
C ILE A 39 5.65 5.12 -1.68
N THR A 40 6.69 5.77 -2.23
CA THR A 40 6.96 7.20 -1.98
C THR A 40 5.76 8.10 -2.24
N ASP A 41 5.09 7.90 -3.38
CA ASP A 41 3.95 8.70 -3.81
C ASP A 41 2.68 8.36 -3.00
N ILE A 42 2.59 7.13 -2.49
CA ILE A 42 1.50 6.70 -1.60
C ILE A 42 1.63 7.33 -0.22
N LEU A 43 2.85 7.47 0.30
CA LEU A 43 3.09 8.04 1.62
C LEU A 43 2.78 9.54 1.69
N SER A 44 2.80 10.24 0.55
CA SER A 44 2.39 11.64 0.45
C SER A 44 0.88 11.83 0.24
N LEU A 45 0.08 10.76 0.15
CA LEU A 45 -1.36 10.86 -0.04
C LEU A 45 -2.04 11.58 1.14
N LYS A 46 -2.83 12.59 0.78
CA LYS A 46 -3.73 13.30 1.69
C LYS A 46 -5.12 12.72 1.61
N ILE A 47 -5.91 12.94 2.65
CA ILE A 47 -7.31 12.48 2.69
C ILE A 47 -8.12 13.08 1.55
N SER A 48 -7.83 14.34 1.19
CA SER A 48 -8.44 15.04 0.05
C SER A 48 -8.21 14.35 -1.29
N ASP A 49 -7.21 13.48 -1.38
CA ASP A 49 -6.85 12.78 -2.61
C ASP A 49 -7.66 11.48 -2.80
N ILE A 50 -8.45 11.08 -1.79
CA ILE A 50 -9.31 9.89 -1.84
C ILE A 50 -10.73 10.31 -2.20
N TYR A 51 -11.15 9.91 -3.40
CA TYR A 51 -12.51 10.05 -3.88
C TYR A 51 -13.28 8.73 -3.69
N PRO A 52 -14.61 8.71 -3.84
CA PRO A 52 -15.39 7.49 -3.68
C PRO A 52 -14.98 6.32 -4.59
N ASP A 53 -14.49 6.62 -5.79
CA ASP A 53 -14.19 5.66 -6.87
C ASP A 53 -12.74 5.70 -7.37
N LYS A 54 -11.91 6.63 -6.89
CA LYS A 54 -10.53 6.84 -7.37
C LYS A 54 -9.62 7.47 -6.32
N ILE A 55 -8.32 7.36 -6.53
CA ILE A 55 -7.27 8.01 -5.74
C ILE A 55 -6.49 8.92 -6.67
N ALA A 56 -6.19 10.14 -6.24
CA ALA A 56 -5.26 11.03 -6.91
C ALA A 56 -3.84 10.81 -6.37
N ILE A 57 -2.97 10.20 -7.17
CA ILE A 57 -1.58 9.94 -6.81
C ILE A 57 -0.69 10.97 -7.50
N ASN A 58 -0.01 11.80 -6.72
CA ASN A 58 0.93 12.79 -7.23
C ASN A 58 2.31 12.15 -7.37
N HIS A 59 2.80 12.05 -8.60
CA HIS A 59 4.13 11.52 -8.85
C HIS A 59 5.19 12.56 -8.53
N SER A 60 6.02 12.24 -7.55
CA SER A 60 7.10 13.11 -7.08
C SER A 60 8.11 13.50 -8.16
N GLU A 61 8.25 12.70 -9.23
CA GLU A 61 9.24 12.89 -10.29
C GLU A 61 8.72 13.66 -11.53
N SER A 62 7.40 13.77 -11.73
CA SER A 62 6.84 14.29 -12.99
C SER A 62 5.87 15.46 -12.85
N GLU A 63 5.60 15.93 -11.63
CA GLU A 63 4.53 16.91 -11.32
C GLU A 63 3.15 16.52 -11.86
N GLN A 64 2.98 15.26 -12.32
CA GLN A 64 1.73 14.76 -12.85
C GLN A 64 0.95 14.05 -11.77
N THR A 65 -0.34 14.38 -11.69
CA THR A 65 -1.31 13.64 -10.89
C THR A 65 -1.94 12.55 -11.73
N GLN A 66 -1.79 11.30 -11.30
CA GLN A 66 -2.51 10.17 -11.88
C GLN A 66 -3.78 9.89 -11.07
N LEU A 67 -4.91 9.76 -11.76
CA LEU A 67 -6.14 9.26 -11.15
C LEU A 67 -6.21 7.74 -11.35
N VAL A 68 -6.12 6.99 -10.25
CA VAL A 68 -6.20 5.53 -10.27
C VAL A 68 -7.53 5.05 -9.69
N PRO A 69 -8.22 4.08 -10.33
CA PRO A 69 -9.52 3.61 -9.86
C PRO A 69 -9.40 2.81 -8.56
N ILE A 70 -10.36 2.98 -7.65
CA ILE A 70 -10.52 2.12 -6.47
C ILE A 70 -11.31 0.88 -6.90
N THR A 71 -10.57 -0.19 -7.20
CA THR A 71 -11.13 -1.49 -7.57
C THR A 71 -11.91 -2.13 -6.41
N SER A 72 -12.76 -3.11 -6.73
CA SER A 72 -13.47 -3.92 -5.74
C SER A 72 -12.51 -4.68 -4.80
N LEU A 73 -11.29 -4.98 -5.25
CA LEU A 73 -10.25 -5.64 -4.47
C LEU A 73 -9.52 -4.68 -3.53
N LEU A 74 -9.29 -3.42 -3.95
CA LEU A 74 -8.63 -2.42 -3.11
C LEU A 74 -9.57 -1.82 -2.04
N ARG A 75 -10.85 -1.66 -2.38
CA ARG A 75 -11.85 -0.99 -1.53
C ARG A 75 -11.89 -1.50 -0.09
N PRO A 76 -11.90 -2.82 0.21
CA PRO A 76 -11.94 -3.31 1.58
C PRO A 76 -10.78 -2.81 2.44
N TYR A 77 -9.56 -2.77 1.89
CA TYR A 77 -8.37 -2.30 2.61
C TYR A 77 -8.49 -0.81 2.97
N LEU A 78 -8.90 0.01 2.01
CA LEU A 78 -9.11 1.45 2.24
C LEU A 78 -10.23 1.70 3.26
N THR A 79 -11.39 1.05 3.10
CA THR A 79 -12.52 1.22 4.00
C THR A 79 -12.17 0.83 5.44
N LEU A 80 -11.51 -0.32 5.64
CA LEU A 80 -11.09 -0.75 6.97
C LEU A 80 -10.11 0.25 7.62
N TYR A 81 -9.15 0.76 6.85
CA TYR A 81 -8.18 1.73 7.35
C TYR A 81 -8.84 3.08 7.69
N LEU A 82 -9.67 3.60 6.78
CA LEU A 82 -10.31 4.91 6.92
C LEU A 82 -11.38 4.93 8.02
N ASN A 83 -12.08 3.82 8.28
CA ASN A 83 -13.06 3.74 9.38
C ASN A 83 -12.41 3.92 10.77
N GLY A 84 -11.14 3.53 10.92
CA GLY A 84 -10.36 3.74 12.15
C GLY A 84 -9.52 5.03 12.13
N PHE A 85 -9.62 5.82 11.05
CA PHE A 85 -8.75 6.96 10.85
C PHE A 85 -9.23 8.19 11.65
N CYS A 86 -8.46 8.57 12.68
CA CYS A 86 -8.68 9.81 13.43
C CYS A 86 -7.96 10.98 12.76
N GLN A 87 -8.74 11.81 12.07
CA GLN A 87 -8.31 12.96 11.26
C GLN A 87 -7.63 14.10 12.04
N GLN A 88 -7.67 14.08 13.37
CA GLN A 88 -7.28 15.23 14.21
C GLN A 88 -5.77 15.55 14.26
N LYS A 89 -4.90 14.75 13.62
CA LYS A 89 -3.43 14.94 13.74
C LYS A 89 -2.65 15.06 12.44
N SER A 90 -3.23 14.76 11.28
CA SER A 90 -2.50 14.77 10.01
C SER A 90 -3.43 14.97 8.82
N GLU A 91 -2.99 15.75 7.84
CA GLU A 91 -3.61 15.79 6.51
C GLU A 91 -3.29 14.53 5.69
N PHE A 92 -2.19 13.84 6.02
CA PHE A 92 -1.74 12.62 5.35
C PHE A 92 -2.47 11.39 5.91
N ILE A 93 -2.88 10.51 5.00
CA ILE A 93 -3.55 9.25 5.34
C ILE A 93 -2.60 8.34 6.13
N PHE A 94 -1.32 8.38 5.77
CA PHE A 94 -0.27 7.58 6.39
C PHE A 94 0.70 8.47 7.18
N GLY A 95 0.17 9.21 8.15
CA GLY A 95 0.97 10.05 9.05
C GLY A 95 1.68 9.29 10.19
N ASP A 96 2.78 9.88 10.67
CA ASP A 96 3.40 9.58 11.96
C ASP A 96 2.72 10.36 13.11
N THR A 97 3.21 10.21 14.34
CA THR A 97 2.60 10.85 15.53
C THR A 97 2.72 12.37 15.54
N ARG A 98 3.57 12.95 14.71
CA ARG A 98 3.77 14.39 14.54
C ARG A 98 2.91 14.97 13.42
N GLY A 99 2.20 14.12 12.68
CA GLY A 99 1.38 14.53 11.55
C GLY A 99 2.10 14.53 10.21
N GLU A 100 3.37 14.14 10.18
CA GLU A 100 4.19 14.08 8.96
C GLU A 100 3.98 12.77 8.20
N PRO A 101 4.23 12.72 6.88
CA PRO A 101 4.25 11.47 6.12
C PRO A 101 5.14 10.43 6.78
N LEU A 102 4.68 9.17 6.79
CA LEU A 102 5.49 8.08 7.30
C LEU A 102 6.79 7.98 6.49
N GLN A 103 7.91 7.80 7.18
CA GLN A 103 9.20 7.66 6.51
C GLN A 103 9.29 6.32 5.77
N ILE A 104 9.70 6.38 4.52
CA ILE A 104 9.87 5.20 3.65
C ILE A 104 10.76 4.11 4.27
N GLY A 105 11.84 4.50 4.96
CA GLY A 105 12.71 3.55 5.66
C GLY A 105 12.01 2.76 6.76
N LYS A 106 11.02 3.36 7.45
CA LYS A 106 10.20 2.65 8.44
C LYS A 106 9.26 1.66 7.77
N VAL A 107 8.68 2.04 6.63
CA VAL A 107 7.81 1.15 5.84
C VAL A 107 8.57 -0.08 5.39
N PHE A 108 9.69 0.09 4.67
CA PHE A 108 10.48 -1.05 4.19
C PHE A 108 11.03 -1.90 5.33
N ARG A 109 11.38 -1.30 6.48
CA ARG A 109 11.78 -2.09 7.65
C ARG A 109 10.68 -3.04 8.11
N VAL A 110 9.42 -2.60 8.15
CA VAL A 110 8.28 -3.44 8.53
C VAL A 110 7.98 -4.49 7.46
N LEU A 111 7.96 -4.09 6.19
CA LEU A 111 7.75 -5.02 5.07
C LEU A 111 8.80 -6.15 5.07
N ASN A 112 10.08 -5.80 5.21
CA ASN A 112 11.17 -6.78 5.27
C ASN A 112 11.09 -7.69 6.50
N LEU A 113 10.66 -7.16 7.65
CA LEU A 113 10.49 -7.95 8.86
C LEU A 113 9.40 -9.00 8.69
N VAL A 114 8.24 -8.61 8.16
CA VAL A 114 7.12 -9.54 7.91
C VAL A 114 7.48 -10.56 6.82
N ALA A 115 8.13 -10.12 5.74
CA ALA A 115 8.57 -11.03 4.68
C ALA A 115 9.48 -12.14 5.22
N ARG A 116 10.41 -11.80 6.14
CA ARG A 116 11.27 -12.78 6.80
C ARG A 116 10.48 -13.73 7.71
N GLN A 117 9.43 -13.27 8.37
CA GLN A 117 8.61 -14.11 9.26
C GLN A 117 7.86 -15.21 8.50
N ILE A 118 7.39 -14.92 7.29
CA ILE A 118 6.67 -15.87 6.44
C ILE A 118 7.57 -16.58 5.42
N ASN A 119 8.90 -16.41 5.52
CA ASN A 119 9.89 -16.93 4.57
C ASN A 119 9.62 -16.52 3.10
N LEU A 120 9.11 -15.30 2.89
CA LEU A 120 8.89 -14.76 1.55
C LEU A 120 10.23 -14.40 0.89
N PRO A 121 10.53 -14.89 -0.33
CA PRO A 121 11.77 -14.57 -1.02
C PRO A 121 11.91 -13.06 -1.32
N GLU A 122 13.09 -12.49 -1.11
CA GLU A 122 13.35 -11.04 -1.30
C GLU A 122 13.04 -10.53 -2.72
N ILE A 123 13.03 -11.42 -3.72
CA ILE A 123 12.70 -11.08 -5.11
C ILE A 123 11.28 -10.50 -5.26
N TYR A 124 10.36 -10.87 -4.38
CA TYR A 124 8.99 -10.38 -4.39
C TYR A 124 8.88 -8.93 -3.86
N LEU A 125 9.85 -8.48 -3.07
CA LEU A 125 9.90 -7.10 -2.57
C LEU A 125 10.60 -6.15 -3.54
N PHE A 126 11.36 -6.66 -4.50
CA PHE A 126 12.09 -5.86 -5.49
C PHE A 126 11.17 -5.12 -6.46
N ILE A 127 9.96 -5.65 -6.69
CA ILE A 127 8.93 -5.04 -7.55
C ILE A 127 8.38 -3.75 -6.92
N LEU A 128 8.64 -3.51 -5.63
CA LEU A 128 8.07 -2.41 -4.84
C LEU A 128 9.04 -1.24 -4.61
N LYS A 129 10.27 -1.34 -5.13
CA LYS A 129 11.30 -0.29 -5.05
C LYS A 129 11.14 0.75 -6.15
#